data_AF-A0A7V7ZEA4-F1
#
_entry.id   AF-A0A7V7ZEA4-F1
#
_cell.length_a   1.000
_cell.length_b   1.000
_cell.length_c   1.000
_cell.angle_alpha   90.00
_cell.angle_beta   90.00
_cell.angle_gamma   90.00
#
_symmetry.space_group_name_H-M   'P 1'
#
loop_
_entity.id
_entity.type
_entity.pdbx_description
1 polymer ?
#
loop_
_entity_poly.entity_id
_entity_poly.type
_entity_poly.pdbx_seq_one_letter_code
_entity_poly.pdbx_strand_id
1 'polypeptide(L)' 'MSAMIKQVVETGDPLAVTVNGRVQAVIQSLASYQNTQNQMAMLRILALGRKQIQEGKVIDHEDVRSLI' A
#
# COMPACT_ATOMS: atom_id res chain seq x y z
N MET A 1 -24.94 7.59 8.81
CA MET A 1 -23.91 6.56 8.55
C MET A 1 -24.02 5.95 7.15
N SER A 2 -25.16 5.39 6.74
CA SER A 2 -25.33 4.76 5.41
C SER A 2 -24.98 5.66 4.22
N ALA A 3 -25.42 6.92 4.20
CA ALA A 3 -25.11 7.86 3.12
C ALA A 3 -23.61 8.20 3.00
N MET A 4 -22.89 8.28 4.13
CA MET A 4 -21.45 8.54 4.15
C MET A 4 -20.68 7.35 3.59
N ILE A 5 -21.08 6.12 3.96
CA ILE A 5 -20.48 4.89 3.41
C ILE A 5 -20.72 4.83 1.90
N LYS A 6 -21.95 5.14 1.45
CA LYS A 6 -22.29 5.18 0.03
C LYS A 6 -21.43 6.18 -0.74
N GLN A 7 -21.28 7.40 -0.22
CA GLN A 7 -20.41 8.42 -0.81
C GLN A 7 -18.96 7.95 -0.93
N VAL A 8 -18.38 7.37 0.13
CA VAL A 8 -16.99 6.88 0.13
C VAL A 8 -16.79 5.74 -0.88
N VAL A 9 -17.78 4.87 -1.05
CA VAL A 9 -17.72 3.78 -2.04
C VAL A 9 -17.87 4.30 -3.47
N GLU A 10 -18.80 5.23 -3.71
CA GLU A 10 -19.06 5.78 -5.05
C GLU A 10 -17.95 6.68 -5.55
N THR A 11 -17.36 7.49 -4.67
CA THR A 11 -16.28 8.43 -5.04
C THR A 11 -14.90 7.79 -4.94
N GLY A 12 -14.73 6.81 -4.06
CA GLY A 12 -13.42 6.28 -3.69
C GLY A 12 -12.62 7.20 -2.75
N ASP A 13 -13.15 8.39 -2.45
CA ASP A 13 -12.48 9.39 -1.64
C ASP A 13 -12.66 9.10 -0.14
N PRO A 14 -11.59 9.18 0.67
CA PRO A 14 -11.68 9.02 2.11
C PRO A 14 -12.37 10.23 2.75
N LEU A 15 -13.18 9.98 3.79
CA LEU A 15 -13.88 11.00 4.55
C LEU A 15 -13.30 11.11 5.96
N ALA A 16 -12.86 12.31 6.35
CA ALA A 16 -12.39 12.60 7.70
C ALA A 16 -13.58 12.92 8.63
N VAL A 17 -13.57 12.33 9.83
CA VAL A 17 -14.56 12.56 10.88
C VAL A 17 -13.96 13.48 11.94
N THR A 18 -14.56 14.67 12.08
CA THR A 18 -14.12 15.71 13.02
C THR A 18 -15.08 15.81 14.20
N VAL A 19 -14.54 15.78 15.42
CA VAL A 19 -15.30 15.96 16.68
C VAL A 19 -14.55 16.97 17.54
N ASN A 20 -15.26 18.00 18.02
CA ASN A 20 -14.70 19.11 18.80
C ASN A 20 -13.50 19.78 18.11
N GLY A 21 -13.59 19.97 16.78
CA GLY A 21 -12.55 20.63 15.98
C GLY A 21 -11.31 19.77 15.70
N ARG A 22 -11.31 18.48 16.06
CA ARG A 22 -10.19 17.56 15.78
C ARG A 22 -10.62 16.38 14.93
N VAL A 23 -9.82 16.03 13.93
CA VAL A 23 -10.00 14.78 13.17
C VAL A 23 -9.72 13.61 14.10
N GLN A 24 -10.70 12.72 14.27
CA GLN A 24 -10.59 11.54 15.13
C GLN A 24 -10.60 10.22 14.36
N ALA A 25 -11.18 10.20 13.16
CA ALA A 25 -11.22 9.00 12.33
C ALA A 25 -11.22 9.36 10.84
N VAL A 26 -10.87 8.39 10.00
CA VAL A 26 -11.01 8.44 8.55
C VAL A 26 -11.78 7.21 8.10
N ILE A 27 -12.84 7.42 7.32
CA ILE A 27 -13.62 6.36 6.68
C ILE A 27 -13.14 6.26 5.24
N GLN A 28 -12.76 5.06 4.80
CA GLN A 28 -12.38 4.79 3.42
C GLN A 28 -12.94 3.45 2.96
N SER A 29 -13.03 3.25 1.65
CA SER A 29 -13.50 1.97 1.10
C SER A 29 -12.48 0.87 1.39
N LEU A 30 -12.95 -0.37 1.51
CA LEU A 30 -12.07 -1.53 1.67
C LEU A 30 -11.12 -1.69 0.46
N ALA A 31 -11.63 -1.43 -0.75
CA ALA A 31 -10.83 -1.50 -1.97
C ALA A 31 -9.69 -0.49 -1.97
N SER A 32 -9.95 0.77 -1.59
CA SER A 32 -8.92 1.81 -1.48
C SER A 32 -7.87 1.42 -0.42
N TYR A 33 -8.32 0.94 0.75
CA TYR A 33 -7.41 0.47 1.80
C TYR A 33 -6.50 -0.67 1.33
N GLN A 34 -7.08 -1.70 0.69
CA GLN A 34 -6.33 -2.84 0.18
C GLN A 34 -5.32 -2.42 -0.89
N ASN A 35 -5.70 -1.51 -1.80
CA ASN A 35 -4.80 -0.99 -2.81
C ASN A 35 -3.60 -0.26 -2.17
N THR A 36 -3.84 0.59 -1.17
CA THR A 36 -2.75 1.24 -0.41
C THR A 36 -1.86 0.22 0.29
N GLN A 37 -2.42 -0.83 0.91
CA GLN A 37 -1.61 -1.90 1.53
C GLN A 37 -0.73 -2.63 0.50
N ASN A 38 -1.28 -2.93 -0.68
CA ASN A 38 -0.54 -3.59 -1.76
C ASN A 38 0.59 -2.70 -2.30
N GLN A 39 0.33 -1.40 -2.48
CA GLN A 39 1.35 -0.44 -2.90
C GLN A 39 2.48 -0.33 -1.86
N MET A 40 2.15 -0.27 -0.56
CA MET A 40 3.16 -0.28 0.49
C MET A 40 3.97 -1.58 0.52
N ALA A 41 3.33 -2.73 0.30
CA ALA A 41 4.04 -4.00 0.19
C ALA A 41 5.04 -4.00 -0.96
N MET A 42 4.63 -3.49 -2.13
CA MET A 42 5.52 -3.34 -3.29
C MET A 42 6.71 -2.41 -2.99
N LEU A 43 6.45 -1.26 -2.36
CA LEU A 43 7.51 -0.33 -1.97
C LEU A 43 8.50 -0.96 -0.98
N ARG A 44 8.03 -1.80 -0.06
CA ARG A 44 8.91 -2.55 0.86
C ARG A 44 9.77 -3.58 0.12
N ILE A 45 9.19 -4.31 -0.84
CA ILE A 45 9.93 -5.25 -1.69
C ILE A 45 11.02 -4.51 -2.48
N LEU A 46 10.69 -3.38 -3.09
CA LEU A 46 11.64 -2.57 -3.85
C LEU A 46 12.75 -2.00 -2.95
N ALA A 47 12.41 -1.50 -1.76
CA ALA A 47 13.39 -1.02 -0.79
C ALA A 47 14.33 -2.14 -0.32
N LEU A 48 13.78 -3.32 -0.04
CA LEU A 48 14.56 -4.51 0.32
C LEU A 48 15.50 -4.93 -0.82
N GLY A 49 14.99 -5.02 -2.05
CA GLY A 49 15.79 -5.38 -3.22
C GLY A 49 16.93 -4.38 -3.46
N ARG A 50 16.66 -3.08 -3.33
CA ARG A 50 17.71 -2.03 -3.40
C ARG A 50 18.80 -2.25 -2.34
N LYS A 51 18.42 -2.55 -1.10
CA LYS A 51 19.37 -2.85 -0.02
C LYS A 51 20.20 -4.10 -0.33
N GLN A 52 19.56 -5.17 -0.81
CA GLN A 52 20.25 -6.41 -1.18
C GLN A 52 21.29 -6.18 -2.29
N ILE A 53 20.96 -5.39 -3.31
CA ILE A 53 21.90 -5.01 -4.37
C ILE A 53 23.11 -4.25 -3.79
N GLN A 54 22.87 -3.26 -2.92
CA GLN A 54 23.95 -2.48 -2.29
C GLN A 54 24.86 -3.35 -1.40
N GLU A 55 24.31 -4.39 -0.76
CA GLU A 55 25.05 -5.34 0.06
C GLU A 55 25.71 -6.47 -0.76
N GLY A 56 25.58 -6.46 -2.09
CA GLY A 56 26.10 -7.53 -2.96
C GLY A 56 25.36 -8.86 -2.84
N LYS A 57 24.16 -8.88 -2.25
CA LYS A 57 23.28 -10.06 -2.14
C LYS A 57 22.53 -10.28 -3.45
N VAL A 58 23.29 -10.53 -4.51
CA VAL A 58 22.80 -10.78 -5.88
C VAL A 58 23.22 -12.17 -6.33
N ILE A 59 22.54 -12.69 -7.35
CA ILE A 59 22.90 -13.92 -8.05
C ILE A 59 23.14 -13.53 -9.50
N ASP A 60 24.26 -13.96 -10.07
CA ASP A 60 24.61 -13.64 -11.45
C ASP A 60 23.68 -14.35 -12.43
N HIS A 61 23.53 -13.77 -13.63
CA HIS A 61 22.61 -14.29 -14.63
C HIS A 61 22.91 -15.74 -15.02
N GLU A 62 24.20 -16.09 -15.19
CA GLU A 62 24.61 -17.45 -15.55
C GLU A 62 24.27 -18.46 -14.44
N ASP A 63 24.40 -18.06 -13.17
CA ASP A 63 24.03 -18.90 -12.04
C ASP A 63 22.52 -19.16 -12.02
N VAL A 64 21.69 -18.13 -12.24
CA VAL A 64 20.23 -18.29 -12.35
C VAL A 64 19.85 -19.20 -13.52
N ARG A 65 20.51 -19.05 -14.67
CA ARG A 65 20.25 -19.86 -15.87
C ARG A 65 20.49 -21.35 -15.62
N SER A 66 21.43 -21.71 -14.75
CA SER A 66 21.72 -23.10 -14.41
C SER A 66 20.66 -23.77 -13.52
N LEU A 67 19.73 -23.00 -12.94
CA LEU A 67 18.69 -23.50 -12.02
C LEU A 67 17.36 -23.89 -12.70
N ILE A 68 17.19 -23.56 -13.99
CA ILE A 68 15.99 -23.82 -14.79
C ILE A 68 16.31 -24.72 -15.99
#